data_AF-A0A4Y7U2R6-F1
#
_entry.id   AF-A0A4Y7U2R6-F1
#
_cell.length_a   1.000
_cell.length_b   1.000
_cell.length_c   1.000
_cell.angle_alpha   90.00
_cell.angle_beta   90.00
_cell.angle_gamma   90.00
#
_symmetry.space_group_name_H-M   'P 1'
#
loop_
_entity.id
_entity.type
_entity.pdbx_description
1 polymer ?
#
loop_
_entity_poly.entity_id
_entity_poly.type
_entity_poly.pdbx_seq_one_letter_code
_entity_poly.pdbx_strand_id
1 'polypeptide(L)'
;YFEIGALVASLLWGYVSDLLKGRRAVVAVGCMFIITFVVILYTNATSVAMVNIALFALGALIFGPQLLIGVSLTGFVPKRAISVANGMTGSFAYLFGDSMAKVGLAA
;
A
#
# COMPACT_ATOMS: atom_id res chain seq x y z
N TYR A 1 -5.65 -5.96 14.77
CA TYR A 1 -4.18 -5.79 14.61
C TYR A 1 -3.81 -5.08 13.32
N PHE A 2 -4.44 -5.41 12.20
CA PHE A 2 -4.19 -4.78 10.90
C PHE A 2 -4.35 -3.24 10.92
N GLU A 3 -5.47 -2.71 11.42
CA GLU A 3 -5.70 -1.25 11.49
C GLU A 3 -4.74 -0.51 12.43
N ILE A 4 -4.30 -1.16 13.51
CA ILE A 4 -3.30 -0.59 14.42
C ILE A 4 -1.93 -0.51 13.73
N GLY A 5 -1.57 -1.55 12.94
CA GLY A 5 -0.37 -1.53 12.10
C GLY A 5 -0.43 -0.48 11.01
N ALA A 6 -1.60 -0.30 10.38
CA ALA A 6 -1.85 0.76 9.42
C ALA A 6 -1.69 2.16 10.03
N LEU A 7 -2.20 2.40 11.24
CA LEU A 7 -2.09 3.69 11.93
C LEU A 7 -0.64 4.01 12.32
N VAL A 8 0.08 3.03 12.88
CA VAL A 8 1.51 3.17 13.21
C VAL A 8 2.33 3.41 11.94
N ALA A 9 2.01 2.72 10.85
CA ALA A 9 2.76 2.84 9.62
C ALA A 9 2.44 4.08 8.80
N SER A 10 1.22 4.60 8.86
CA SER A 10 0.90 5.88 8.21
C SER A 10 1.71 7.03 8.82
N LEU A 11 2.06 6.95 10.11
CA LEU A 11 3.04 7.83 10.76
C LEU A 11 4.48 7.54 10.32
N LEU A 12 4.92 6.28 10.34
CA LEU A 12 6.31 5.91 10.00
C LEU A 12 6.65 6.08 8.52
N TRP A 13 5.75 5.74 7.60
CA TRP A 13 5.97 5.92 6.15
C TRP A 13 5.97 7.38 5.73
N GLY A 14 5.30 8.27 6.48
CA GLY A 14 5.47 9.71 6.32
C GLY A 14 6.94 10.12 6.50
N TYR A 15 7.58 9.61 7.55
CA TYR A 15 9.00 9.86 7.83
C TYR A 15 9.94 9.19 6.82
N VAL A 16 9.69 7.93 6.46
CA VAL A 16 10.52 7.21 5.49
C VAL A 16 10.40 7.81 4.08
N SER A 17 9.22 8.30 3.69
CA SER A 17 9.03 9.04 2.43
C SER A 17 9.82 10.35 2.40
N ASP A 18 9.95 11.03 3.55
CA ASP A 18 10.77 12.24 3.68
C ASP A 18 12.27 11.92 3.60
N LEU A 19 12.69 10.83 4.26
CA LEU A 19 14.07 10.33 4.26
C LEU A 19 14.58 9.98 2.85
N LEU A 20 13.68 9.62 1.92
CA LEU A 20 14.01 9.19 0.56
C LEU A 20 14.14 10.31 -0.47
N LYS A 21 14.23 11.59 -0.03
CA LYS A 21 14.65 12.75 -0.84
C LYS A 21 14.00 12.82 -2.24
N GLY A 22 12.73 12.43 -2.35
CA GLY A 22 11.93 12.61 -3.57
C GLY A 22 11.90 11.44 -4.57
N ARG A 23 12.59 10.31 -4.35
CA ARG A 23 12.49 9.12 -5.25
C ARG A 23 11.35 8.16 -4.87
N ARG A 24 10.15 8.72 -4.78
CA ARG A 24 8.92 8.08 -4.25
C ARG A 24 8.52 6.80 -5.00
N ALA A 25 8.77 6.72 -6.30
CA ALA A 25 8.46 5.55 -7.12
C ALA A 25 9.30 4.31 -6.77
N VAL A 26 10.58 4.48 -6.46
CA VAL A 26 11.49 3.35 -6.14
C VAL A 26 11.09 2.70 -4.82
N VAL A 27 10.64 3.51 -3.87
CA VAL A 27 10.15 3.07 -2.56
C VAL A 27 8.87 2.26 -2.70
N ALA A 28 7.95 2.70 -3.56
CA ALA A 28 6.70 1.98 -3.82
C ALA A 28 6.95 0.59 -4.42
N VAL A 29 7.91 0.48 -5.35
CA VAL A 29 8.32 -0.80 -5.95
C VAL A 29 8.99 -1.69 -4.90
N GLY A 30 9.87 -1.14 -4.06
CA GLY A 30 10.48 -1.88 -2.94
C GLY A 30 9.44 -2.42 -1.97
N CYS A 31 8.44 -1.62 -1.59
CA CYS A 31 7.34 -2.06 -0.76
C CYS A 31 6.53 -3.19 -1.40
N MET A 32 6.26 -3.12 -2.71
CA MET A 32 5.56 -4.19 -3.43
C MET A 32 6.29 -5.54 -3.32
N PHE A 33 7.62 -5.57 -3.48
CA PHE A 33 8.41 -6.79 -3.30
C PHE A 33 8.33 -7.34 -1.88
N ILE A 34 8.42 -6.46 -0.87
CA ILE A 34 8.36 -6.87 0.54
C ILE A 34 6.94 -7.38 0.87
N ILE A 35 5.87 -6.78 0.30
CA ILE A 35 4.49 -7.24 0.49
C ILE A 35 4.35 -8.69 0.00
N THR A 36 4.87 -9.01 -1.18
CA THR A 36 4.84 -10.40 -1.70
C THR A 36 5.48 -11.39 -0.72
N PHE A 37 6.62 -11.02 -0.12
CA PHE A 37 7.29 -11.87 0.86
C PHE A 37 6.48 -12.04 2.14
N VAL A 38 5.85 -10.97 2.64
CA VAL A 38 5.01 -11.01 3.85
C VAL A 38 3.72 -11.82 3.60
N VAL A 39 3.15 -11.78 2.40
CA VAL A 39 1.99 -12.61 2.02
C VAL A 39 2.36 -14.10 2.04
N ILE A 40 3.54 -14.48 1.53
CA ILE A 40 4.01 -15.88 1.59
C ILE A 40 4.18 -16.34 3.06
N LEU A 41 4.73 -15.47 3.90
CA LEU A 41 4.84 -15.71 5.35
C LEU A 41 3.47 -15.87 6.02
N TYR A 42 2.47 -15.08 5.59
CA TYR A 42 1.10 -15.19 6.07
C TYR A 42 0.46 -16.53 5.70
N THR A 43 0.62 -17.00 4.45
CA THR A 43 0.07 -18.30 4.00
C THR A 43 0.70 -19.49 4.74
N ASN A 44 1.97 -19.37 5.17
CA ASN A 44 2.66 -20.42 5.94
C ASN A 44 2.47 -20.30 7.46
N ALA A 45 1.70 -19.32 7.94
CA ALA A 45 1.57 -19.06 9.37
C ALA A 45 0.69 -20.12 10.06
N THR A 46 1.30 -20.96 10.90
CA THR A 46 0.61 -22.02 11.66
C THR A 46 0.13 -21.56 13.04
N SER A 47 0.56 -20.38 13.53
CA SER A 47 0.25 -19.88 14.87
C SER A 47 -0.45 -18.52 14.86
N VAL A 48 -1.39 -18.32 15.79
CA VAL A 48 -2.19 -17.09 15.93
C VAL A 48 -1.31 -15.84 16.12
N ALA A 49 -0.18 -15.98 16.80
CA ALA A 49 0.78 -14.89 17.00
C ALA A 49 1.46 -14.47 15.68
N MET A 50 1.83 -15.44 14.84
CA MET A 50 2.46 -15.19 13.55
C MET A 50 1.48 -14.54 12.57
N VAL A 51 0.21 -14.95 12.60
CA VAL A 51 -0.88 -14.31 11.84
C VAL A 51 -1.06 -12.85 12.26
N ASN A 52 -1.08 -12.54 13.55
CA ASN A 52 -1.22 -11.17 14.04
C ASN A 52 -0.04 -10.26 13.66
N ILE A 53 1.20 -10.78 13.73
CA ILE A 53 2.40 -10.04 13.32
C ILE A 53 2.40 -9.82 11.80
N ALA A 54 2.06 -10.84 11.02
CA ALA A 54 1.96 -10.71 9.57
C ALA A 54 0.85 -9.71 9.17
N LEU A 55 -0.31 -9.73 9.83
CA LEU A 55 -1.37 -8.74 9.62
C LEU A 55 -0.92 -7.32 9.97
N PHE A 56 -0.19 -7.14 11.07
CA PHE A 56 0.38 -5.85 11.43
C PHE A 56 1.38 -5.37 10.38
N ALA A 57 2.26 -6.25 9.91
CA ALA A 57 3.25 -5.95 8.87
C ALA A 57 2.60 -5.65 7.51
N LEU A 58 1.59 -6.43 7.10
CA LEU A 58 0.83 -6.16 5.87
C LEU A 58 0.10 -4.83 5.93
N GLY A 59 -0.59 -4.55 7.05
CA GLY A 59 -1.23 -3.27 7.28
C GLY A 59 -0.23 -2.12 7.26
N ALA A 60 0.96 -2.35 7.81
CA ALA A 60 2.01 -1.33 7.78
C ALA A 60 2.56 -1.07 6.37
N LEU A 61 2.71 -2.13 5.58
CA LEU A 61 3.45 -2.08 4.34
C LEU A 61 2.58 -1.70 3.13
N ILE A 62 1.28 -2.00 3.16
CA ILE A 62 0.31 -1.63 2.11
C ILE A 62 0.06 -0.12 2.08
N PHE A 63 0.08 0.54 3.24
CA PHE A 63 -0.09 1.99 3.31
C PHE A 63 1.06 2.77 2.65
N GLY A 64 2.29 2.21 2.63
CA GLY A 64 3.45 2.83 1.97
C GLY A 64 3.21 3.15 0.48
N PRO A 65 3.02 2.14 -0.40
CA PRO A 65 2.77 2.37 -1.82
C PRO A 65 1.49 3.15 -2.06
N GLN A 66 0.43 2.93 -1.27
CA GLN A 66 -0.83 3.68 -1.40
C GLN A 66 -0.62 5.20 -1.20
N LEU A 67 0.16 5.60 -0.20
CA LEU A 67 0.53 7.00 0.03
C LEU A 67 1.45 7.54 -1.08
N LEU A 68 2.45 6.76 -1.49
CA LEU A 68 3.43 7.18 -2.50
C LEU A 68 2.82 7.40 -3.89
N ILE A 69 1.79 6.63 -4.26
CA ILE A 69 1.04 6.82 -5.52
C ILE A 69 0.34 8.19 -5.50
N GLY A 70 -0.41 8.50 -4.45
CA GLY A 70 -1.11 9.79 -4.32
C GLY A 70 -0.16 10.99 -4.36
N VAL A 71 0.98 10.87 -3.68
CA VAL A 71 2.02 11.90 -3.66
C VAL A 71 2.76 12.03 -5.00
N SER A 72 2.83 10.97 -5.80
CA SER A 72 3.38 11.04 -7.16
C SER A 72 2.40 11.72 -8.11
N LEU A 73 1.09 11.42 -8.00
CA LEU A 73 0.03 12.06 -8.77
C LEU A 73 -0.01 13.56 -8.55
N THR A 74 0.08 14.02 -7.30
CA THR A 74 0.10 15.46 -7.00
C THR A 74 1.26 16.22 -7.64
N GLY A 75 2.35 15.52 -8.02
CA GLY A 75 3.47 16.06 -8.78
C GLY A 75 3.23 16.16 -10.30
N PHE A 76 2.33 15.35 -10.86
CA PHE A 76 2.07 15.30 -12.31
C PHE A 76 0.86 16.12 -12.75
N VAL A 77 -0.09 16.41 -11.85
CA VAL A 77 -1.37 17.05 -12.21
C VAL A 77 -1.45 18.49 -11.66
N PRO A 78 -1.99 19.47 -12.42
CA PRO A 78 -2.18 20.83 -11.90
C PRO A 78 -3.02 20.85 -10.62
N LYS A 79 -2.70 21.76 -9.69
CA LYS A 79 -3.31 21.87 -8.34
C LYS A 79 -4.84 21.89 -8.34
N ARG A 80 -5.47 22.40 -9.40
CA ARG A 80 -6.94 22.46 -9.55
C ARG A 80 -7.58 21.11 -9.91
N ALA A 81 -6.82 20.16 -10.45
CA ALA A 81 -7.30 18.87 -10.92
C ALA A 81 -6.77 17.67 -10.10
N ILE A 82 -5.98 17.92 -9.04
CA ILE A 82 -5.43 16.86 -8.17
C ILE A 82 -6.54 15.98 -7.58
N SER A 83 -7.65 16.58 -7.14
CA SER A 83 -8.77 15.82 -6.57
C SER A 83 -9.42 14.88 -7.58
N VAL A 84 -9.63 15.36 -8.81
CA VAL A 84 -10.21 14.55 -9.91
C VAL A 84 -9.25 13.43 -10.32
N ALA A 85 -7.96 13.71 -10.43
CA ALA A 85 -6.96 12.71 -10.78
C ALA A 85 -6.83 11.63 -9.70
N ASN A 86 -6.77 12.00 -8.42
CA ASN A 86 -6.78 11.03 -7.32
C ASN A 86 -8.06 10.20 -7.33
N GLY A 87 -9.23 10.83 -7.50
CA GLY A 87 -10.52 10.12 -7.61
C GLY A 87 -10.52 9.10 -8.74
N MET A 88 -10.04 9.49 -9.92
CA MET A 88 -9.94 8.60 -11.08
C MET A 88 -9.00 7.44 -10.81
N THR A 89 -7.81 7.67 -10.23
CA THR A 89 -6.92 6.56 -9.86
C THR A 89 -7.53 5.61 -8.84
N GLY A 90 -8.31 6.14 -7.88
CA GLY A 90 -9.07 5.32 -6.93
C GLY A 90 -10.14 4.47 -7.63
N SER A 91 -10.86 5.04 -8.60
CA SER A 91 -11.82 4.29 -9.42
C SER A 91 -11.16 3.14 -10.17
N PHE A 92 -9.99 3.36 -10.79
CA PHE A 92 -9.24 2.29 -11.45
C PHE A 92 -8.71 1.24 -10.48
N ALA A 93 -8.22 1.66 -9.31
CA ALA A 93 -7.76 0.73 -8.27
C ALA A 93 -8.89 -0.20 -7.80
N TYR A 94 -10.12 0.30 -7.69
CA TYR A 94 -11.27 -0.52 -7.32
C TYR A 94 -11.77 -1.38 -8.49
N LEU A 95 -11.97 -0.77 -9.65
CA LEU A 95 -12.57 -1.45 -10.80
C LEU A 95 -11.66 -2.53 -11.39
N PHE A 96 -10.35 -2.30 -11.41
CA PHE A 96 -9.39 -3.27 -11.95
C PHE A 96 -8.68 -4.02 -10.84
N GLY A 97 -8.21 -3.35 -9.79
CA GLY A 97 -7.48 -4.02 -8.71
C GLY A 97 -8.39 -4.96 -7.91
N ASP A 98 -9.40 -4.41 -7.23
CA ASP A 98 -10.28 -5.19 -6.36
C ASP A 98 -11.15 -6.18 -7.14
N SER A 99 -11.71 -5.75 -8.29
CA SER A 99 -12.56 -6.64 -9.09
C SER A 99 -11.78 -7.79 -9.73
N MET A 100 -10.57 -7.56 -10.28
CA MET A 100 -9.75 -8.65 -10.80
C MET A 100 -9.23 -9.56 -9.68
N ALA A 101 -8.88 -9.02 -8.51
CA ALA A 101 -8.48 -9.83 -7.37
C ALA A 101 -9.61 -10.77 -6.92
N LYS A 102 -10.85 -10.27 -6.84
CA LYS A 102 -12.01 -11.08 -6.50
C LYS A 102 -12.33 -12.12 -7.56
N VAL A 103 -12.28 -11.75 -8.85
CA VAL A 103 -12.49 -12.70 -9.96
C VAL A 103 -11.40 -13.78 -9.97
N GLY A 104 -10.13 -13.41 -9.75
CA GLY A 104 -9.02 -14.35 -9.69
C GLY A 104 -9.02 -15.25 -8.45
N LEU A 105 -9.66 -14.82 -7.35
CA LEU A 105 -9.91 -15.67 -6.18
C LEU A 105 -11.17 -16.55 -6.34
N ALA A 106 -12.09 -16.16 -7.21
CA ALA A 106 -13.33 -16.87 -7.48
C ALA A 106 -13.21 -17.88 -8.65
N ALA A 107 -12.14 -17.79 -9.44
CA ALA A 107 -11.77 -18.71 -10.50
C ALA A 107 -10.87 -19.83 -9.95
#